data_AF-A0A535YXL6-F1
#
_entry.id   AF-A0A535YXL6-F1
#
_cell.length_a   1.000
_cell.length_b   1.000
_cell.length_c   1.000
_cell.angle_alpha   90.00
_cell.angle_beta   90.00
_cell.angle_gamma   90.00
#
_symmetry.space_group_name_H-M   'P 1'
#
loop_
_entity.id
_entity.type
_entity.pdbx_description
1 polymer ?
#
loop_
_entity_poly.entity_id
_entity_poly.type
_entity_poly.pdbx_seq_one_letter_code
_entity_poly.pdbx_strand_id
1 'polypeptide(L)'
;MEVLIGSGGSTARRRMTAILERWETSGDGRAVFLTTWARCTDSVLAAVQNGRLADAAWVLTLLDDLAAYYFITIEPDDDDLRRVTPPAWRAAHDAAASRDATAHEALILGVNAAINNDLPQAVCDALLAEWPLNNTRLERRHQDLCIVLDIVATAIDPAGGAVVDCGPRTLRAAEARARADCSRHIAHLVNAWSDEVWENAIALVTSADERWRDVIRDTVEHTALRRAHLVMCDITARSHLLELPAHRLDYVFPVRHEPLSCRVPARLPQWGGAAPAAAS
;
A
#
# COMPACT_ATOMS: atom_id res chain seq x y z
N MET A 1 36.35 10.11 14.30
CA MET A 1 34.98 9.75 14.73
C MET A 1 34.28 9.21 13.50
N GLU A 2 34.60 7.96 13.16
CA GLU A 2 33.98 7.23 12.06
C GLU A 2 32.54 6.97 12.44
N VAL A 3 31.61 7.57 11.70
CA VAL A 3 30.21 7.16 11.72
C VAL A 3 30.16 5.80 11.05
N LEU A 4 30.13 4.76 11.88
CA LEU A 4 29.79 3.41 11.47
C LEU A 4 28.41 3.45 10.81
N ILE A 5 28.38 3.47 9.48
CA ILE A 5 27.21 3.09 8.68
C ILE A 5 27.02 1.60 8.99
N GLY A 6 26.31 1.31 10.09
CA GLY A 6 25.92 -0.04 10.45
C GLY A 6 25.09 -0.61 9.33
N SER A 7 25.62 -1.60 8.61
CA SER A 7 24.96 -2.44 7.61
C SER A 7 23.73 -1.78 6.96
N GLY A 8 23.94 -0.93 5.94
CA GLY A 8 22.92 -0.08 5.30
C GLY A 8 21.79 -0.81 4.57
N GLY A 9 21.12 -1.75 5.23
CA GLY A 9 19.95 -2.47 4.76
C GLY A 9 18.79 -2.32 5.74
N SER A 10 17.60 -2.11 5.20
CA SER A 10 16.33 -1.97 5.94
C SER A 10 16.10 -3.14 6.92
N THR A 11 15.69 -2.81 8.15
CA THR A 11 15.33 -3.82 9.15
C THR A 11 14.06 -4.55 8.74
N ALA A 12 13.12 -3.82 8.14
CA ALA A 12 11.92 -4.40 7.56
C ALA A 12 12.23 -5.49 6.54
N ARG A 13 13.21 -5.27 5.64
CA ARG A 13 13.57 -6.28 4.63
C ARG A 13 14.01 -7.61 5.23
N ARG A 14 14.77 -7.59 6.33
CA ARG A 14 15.17 -8.81 7.05
C ARG A 14 13.96 -9.50 7.68
N ARG A 15 13.06 -8.73 8.29
CA ARG A 15 11.82 -9.26 8.88
C ARG A 15 10.91 -9.87 7.82
N MET A 16 10.78 -9.25 6.65
CA MET A 16 10.03 -9.80 5.51
C MET A 16 10.57 -11.16 5.08
N THR A 17 11.89 -11.37 5.02
CA THR A 17 12.49 -12.68 4.71
C THR A 17 12.01 -13.74 5.69
N ALA A 18 12.13 -13.48 7.00
CA ALA A 18 11.76 -14.45 8.03
C ALA A 18 10.26 -14.81 7.99
N ILE A 19 9.39 -13.83 7.69
CA ILE A 19 7.96 -14.07 7.55
C ILE A 19 7.68 -14.91 6.29
N LEU A 20 8.31 -14.59 5.16
CA LEU A 20 8.15 -15.33 3.91
C LEU A 20 8.57 -16.80 4.06
N GLU A 21 9.71 -17.08 4.70
CA GLU A 21 10.16 -18.45 5.00
C GLU A 21 9.10 -19.25 5.79
N ARG A 22 8.45 -18.60 6.76
CA ARG A 22 7.36 -19.20 7.55
C ARG A 22 6.13 -19.47 6.70
N TRP A 23 5.72 -18.50 5.88
CA TRP A 23 4.51 -18.57 5.06
C TRP A 23 4.61 -19.49 3.86
N GLU A 24 5.81 -19.67 3.30
CA GLU A 24 6.07 -20.70 2.28
C GLU A 24 5.75 -22.09 2.81
N THR A 25 6.08 -22.36 4.09
CA THR A 25 5.80 -23.65 4.73
C THR A 25 4.31 -23.87 4.98
N SER A 26 3.56 -22.82 5.33
CA SER A 26 2.12 -22.92 5.64
C SER A 26 1.20 -22.69 4.44
N GLY A 27 1.73 -22.26 3.30
CA GLY A 27 0.94 -21.90 2.11
C GLY A 27 0.04 -20.68 2.34
N ASP A 28 0.50 -19.69 3.11
CA ASP A 28 -0.28 -18.49 3.42
C ASP A 28 -0.41 -17.59 2.17
N GLY A 29 -1.65 -17.33 1.74
CA GLY A 29 -1.93 -16.51 0.55
C GLY A 29 -1.41 -15.07 0.63
N ARG A 30 -1.18 -14.54 1.84
CA ARG A 30 -0.58 -13.22 2.05
C ARG A 30 0.86 -13.13 1.54
N ALA A 31 1.52 -14.26 1.35
CA ALA A 31 2.87 -14.32 0.77
C ALA A 31 2.96 -13.72 -0.63
N VAL A 32 1.88 -13.73 -1.42
CA VAL A 32 1.87 -13.13 -2.77
C VAL A 32 2.17 -11.63 -2.71
N PHE A 33 1.49 -10.93 -1.80
CA PHE A 33 1.71 -9.50 -1.58
C PHE A 33 3.10 -9.24 -0.97
N LEU A 34 3.46 -9.96 0.10
CA LEU A 34 4.72 -9.72 0.80
C LEU A 34 5.95 -10.02 -0.08
N THR A 35 5.87 -11.00 -0.98
CA THR A 35 6.91 -11.29 -1.97
C THR A 35 7.08 -10.13 -2.95
N THR A 36 5.96 -9.56 -3.42
CA THR A 36 5.99 -8.41 -4.33
C THR A 36 6.58 -7.19 -3.63
N TRP A 37 6.18 -6.93 -2.38
CA TRP A 37 6.76 -5.84 -1.58
C TRP A 37 8.26 -6.05 -1.37
N ALA A 38 8.71 -7.23 -0.92
CA ALA A 38 10.12 -7.51 -0.69
C ALA A 38 11.00 -7.23 -1.92
N ARG A 39 10.50 -7.58 -3.13
CA ARG A 39 11.18 -7.25 -4.40
C ARG A 39 11.27 -5.74 -4.65
N CYS A 40 10.19 -5.01 -4.40
CA CYS A 40 10.19 -3.54 -4.52
C CYS A 40 11.19 -2.91 -3.53
N THR A 41 11.20 -3.39 -2.28
CA THR A 41 12.18 -2.97 -1.27
C THR A 41 13.61 -3.24 -1.72
N ASP A 42 13.89 -4.42 -2.30
CA ASP A 42 15.22 -4.73 -2.85
C ASP A 42 15.64 -3.75 -3.96
N SER A 43 14.72 -3.35 -4.84
CA SER A 43 14.98 -2.32 -5.87
C SER A 43 15.27 -0.94 -5.28
N VAL A 44 14.56 -0.53 -4.22
CA VAL A 44 14.83 0.75 -3.54
C VAL A 44 16.17 0.70 -2.80
N LEU A 45 16.50 -0.40 -2.13
CA LEU A 45 17.81 -0.60 -1.50
C LEU A 45 18.95 -0.52 -2.53
N ALA A 46 18.78 -1.09 -3.72
CA ALA A 46 19.75 -0.94 -4.81
C ALA A 46 19.86 0.52 -5.28
N ALA A 47 18.77 1.28 -5.35
CA ALA A 47 18.80 2.69 -5.70
C ALA A 47 19.51 3.56 -4.64
N VAL A 48 19.34 3.24 -3.36
CA VAL A 48 20.10 3.83 -2.24
C VAL A 48 21.59 3.61 -2.45
N GLN A 49 22.01 2.37 -2.72
CA GLN A 49 23.43 2.03 -2.94
C GLN A 49 24.02 2.74 -4.16
N ASN A 50 23.21 2.98 -5.19
CA ASN A 50 23.62 3.68 -6.40
C ASN A 50 23.55 5.22 -6.29
N GLY A 51 23.22 5.76 -5.12
CA GLY A 51 23.19 7.22 -4.89
C GLY A 51 22.12 7.95 -5.69
N ARG A 52 20.99 7.30 -6.00
CA ARG A 52 19.88 7.90 -6.77
C ARG A 52 18.99 8.85 -5.97
N LEU A 53 19.15 8.89 -4.65
CA LEU A 53 18.29 9.63 -3.71
C LEU A 53 19.05 10.81 -3.10
N ALA A 54 18.34 11.90 -2.83
CA ALA A 54 18.88 13.09 -2.19
C ALA A 54 19.20 12.82 -0.71
N ASP A 55 18.36 12.03 -0.02
CA ASP A 55 18.58 11.56 1.34
C ASP A 55 18.17 10.10 1.53
N ALA A 56 19.16 9.22 1.35
CA ALA A 56 18.97 7.78 1.53
C ALA A 56 18.57 7.39 2.96
N ALA A 57 19.01 8.11 4.00
CA ALA A 57 18.71 7.75 5.38
C ALA A 57 17.23 8.01 5.70
N TRP A 58 16.69 9.12 5.20
CA TRP A 58 15.27 9.42 5.30
C TRP A 58 14.41 8.37 4.58
N VAL A 59 14.80 7.96 3.36
CA VAL A 59 14.08 6.91 2.62
C VAL A 59 14.13 5.56 3.34
N LEU A 60 15.27 5.16 3.89
CA LEU A 60 15.38 3.91 4.64
C LEU A 60 14.50 3.91 5.89
N THR A 61 14.39 5.06 6.58
CA THR A 61 13.49 5.23 7.73
C THR A 61 12.03 5.11 7.29
N LEU A 62 11.64 5.82 6.22
CA LEU A 62 10.29 5.73 5.65
C LEU A 62 9.90 4.30 5.27
N LEU A 63 10.82 3.51 4.70
CA LEU A 63 10.57 2.10 4.36
C LEU A 63 10.35 1.23 5.60
N ASP A 64 11.13 1.45 6.67
CA ASP A 64 10.99 0.71 7.91
C ASP A 64 9.69 1.10 8.65
N ASP A 65 9.32 2.39 8.66
CA ASP A 65 8.07 2.90 9.24
C ASP A 65 6.85 2.36 8.49
N LEU A 66 6.85 2.42 7.16
CA LEU A 66 5.78 1.88 6.32
C LEU A 66 5.58 0.37 6.57
N ALA A 67 6.66 -0.38 6.70
CA ALA A 67 6.57 -1.80 6.98
C ALA A 67 6.06 -2.09 8.40
N ALA A 68 6.33 -1.21 9.38
CA ALA A 68 5.80 -1.35 10.73
C ALA A 68 4.27 -1.31 10.75
N TYR A 69 3.65 -0.41 9.98
CA TYR A 69 2.19 -0.37 9.78
C TYR A 69 1.65 -1.73 9.31
N TYR A 70 2.30 -2.36 8.32
CA TYR A 70 1.90 -3.68 7.84
C TYR A 70 2.11 -4.78 8.88
N PHE A 71 3.24 -4.80 9.58
CA PHE A 71 3.58 -5.86 10.53
C PHE A 71 2.57 -5.94 11.69
N ILE A 72 2.07 -4.80 12.16
CA ILE A 72 1.00 -4.74 13.17
C ILE A 72 -0.24 -5.53 12.71
N THR A 73 -0.53 -5.57 11.41
CA THR A 73 -1.72 -6.27 10.88
C THR A 73 -1.58 -7.79 10.80
N ILE A 74 -0.36 -8.33 10.91
CA ILE A 74 -0.09 -9.77 10.73
C ILE A 74 0.52 -10.45 11.96
N GLU A 75 1.18 -9.69 12.84
CA GLU A 75 1.80 -10.14 14.09
C GLU A 75 1.59 -9.04 15.15
N PRO A 76 0.38 -8.86 15.71
CA PRO A 76 0.13 -7.84 16.71
C PRO A 76 0.79 -8.24 18.04
N ASP A 77 1.32 -7.26 18.76
CA ASP A 77 2.12 -7.55 19.95
C ASP A 77 1.30 -8.09 21.13
N ASP A 78 -0.01 -7.79 21.27
CA ASP A 78 -0.86 -8.37 22.33
C ASP A 78 -2.40 -8.12 22.20
N ASP A 79 -2.90 -7.51 21.11
CA ASP A 79 -4.32 -7.11 20.97
C ASP A 79 -5.09 -7.88 19.88
N ASP A 80 -6.43 -7.93 20.02
CA ASP A 80 -7.35 -8.44 19.00
C ASP A 80 -7.13 -7.69 17.66
N LEU A 81 -6.59 -8.41 16.66
CA LEU A 81 -6.37 -7.95 15.29
C LEU A 81 -7.57 -7.20 14.69
N ARG A 82 -8.79 -7.52 15.11
CA ARG A 82 -10.01 -6.88 14.60
C ARG A 82 -10.13 -5.41 14.99
N ARG A 83 -9.45 -4.96 16.06
CA ARG A 83 -9.47 -3.57 16.52
C ARG A 83 -8.37 -2.70 15.94
N VAL A 84 -7.27 -3.32 15.49
CA VAL A 84 -6.05 -2.60 15.09
C VAL A 84 -5.83 -2.61 13.58
N THR A 85 -6.33 -3.63 12.87
CA THR A 85 -6.12 -3.73 11.42
C THR A 85 -7.08 -2.80 10.65
N PRO A 86 -6.59 -1.85 9.84
CA PRO A 86 -7.45 -0.99 9.01
C PRO A 86 -8.40 -1.79 8.09
N PRO A 87 -9.62 -1.31 7.79
CA PRO A 87 -10.58 -2.00 6.91
C PRO A 87 -10.00 -2.42 5.57
N ALA A 88 -9.13 -1.61 4.95
CA ALA A 88 -8.48 -1.96 3.68
C ALA A 88 -7.55 -3.18 3.83
N TRP A 89 -6.79 -3.25 4.92
CA TRP A 89 -5.97 -4.42 5.24
C TRP A 89 -6.79 -5.65 5.57
N ARG A 90 -7.91 -5.50 6.31
CA ARG A 90 -8.83 -6.62 6.56
C ARG A 90 -9.35 -7.20 5.25
N ALA A 91 -9.78 -6.34 4.31
CA ALA A 91 -10.22 -6.79 3.00
C ALA A 91 -9.11 -7.53 2.22
N ALA A 92 -7.86 -7.05 2.30
CA ALA A 92 -6.71 -7.72 1.67
C ALA A 92 -6.42 -9.09 2.30
N HIS A 93 -6.41 -9.19 3.63
CA HIS A 93 -6.18 -10.44 4.36
C HIS A 93 -7.30 -11.45 4.11
N ASP A 94 -8.56 -11.01 4.13
CA ASP A 94 -9.73 -11.84 3.83
C ASP A 94 -9.67 -12.39 2.40
N ALA A 95 -9.30 -11.56 1.43
CA ALA A 95 -9.11 -11.99 0.04
C ALA A 95 -7.95 -12.98 -0.09
N ALA A 96 -6.84 -12.75 0.60
CA ALA A 96 -5.69 -13.67 0.58
C ALA A 96 -6.01 -15.04 1.20
N ALA A 97 -6.93 -15.10 2.17
CA ALA A 97 -7.39 -16.34 2.79
C ALA A 97 -8.53 -17.04 2.02
N SER A 98 -9.23 -16.30 1.14
CA SER A 98 -10.39 -16.80 0.41
C SER A 98 -10.00 -17.61 -0.83
N ARG A 99 -10.79 -18.63 -1.15
CA ARG A 99 -10.71 -19.36 -2.43
C ARG A 99 -11.44 -18.66 -3.58
N ASP A 100 -12.28 -17.68 -3.25
CA ASP A 100 -13.11 -16.96 -4.22
C ASP A 100 -12.41 -15.74 -4.81
N ALA A 101 -11.31 -15.29 -4.18
CA ALA A 101 -10.47 -14.21 -4.68
C ALA A 101 -9.29 -14.77 -5.48
N THR A 102 -8.99 -14.14 -6.61
CA THR A 102 -7.78 -14.43 -7.38
C THR A 102 -6.55 -13.85 -6.69
N ALA A 103 -5.37 -14.43 -6.96
CA ALA A 103 -4.09 -13.86 -6.48
C ALA A 103 -3.87 -12.41 -6.97
N HIS A 104 -4.42 -12.05 -8.14
CA HIS A 104 -4.36 -10.69 -8.66
C HIS A 104 -5.22 -9.71 -7.85
N GLU A 105 -6.46 -10.08 -7.51
CA GLU A 105 -7.33 -9.27 -6.65
C GLU A 105 -6.72 -9.09 -5.26
N ALA A 106 -6.22 -10.18 -4.65
CA ALA A 106 -5.55 -10.12 -3.35
C ALA A 106 -4.30 -9.22 -3.38
N LEU A 107 -3.51 -9.27 -4.47
CA LEU A 107 -2.35 -8.41 -4.65
C LEU A 107 -2.75 -6.93 -4.80
N ILE A 108 -3.75 -6.60 -5.63
CA ILE A 108 -4.24 -5.22 -5.76
C ILE A 108 -4.75 -4.70 -4.42
N LEU A 109 -5.46 -5.52 -3.63
CA LEU A 109 -5.95 -5.12 -2.31
C LEU A 109 -4.81 -4.80 -1.33
N GLY A 110 -3.75 -5.62 -1.32
CA GLY A 110 -2.56 -5.36 -0.50
C GLY A 110 -1.83 -4.08 -0.94
N VAL A 111 -1.66 -3.87 -2.25
CA VAL A 111 -1.05 -2.64 -2.78
C VAL A 111 -1.92 -1.41 -2.45
N ASN A 112 -3.24 -1.53 -2.56
CA ASN A 112 -4.16 -0.48 -2.18
C ASN A 112 -4.05 -0.12 -0.69
N ALA A 113 -3.99 -1.11 0.20
CA ALA A 113 -3.82 -0.83 1.63
C ALA A 113 -2.45 -0.17 1.91
N ALA A 114 -1.36 -0.68 1.33
CA ALA A 114 -0.03 -0.10 1.54
C ALA A 114 0.12 1.33 0.98
N ILE A 115 -0.33 1.58 -0.26
CA ILE A 115 -0.15 2.87 -0.93
C ILE A 115 -1.21 3.90 -0.49
N ASN A 116 -2.48 3.51 -0.40
CA ASN A 116 -3.56 4.47 -0.17
C ASN A 116 -3.93 4.63 1.30
N ASN A 117 -3.63 3.65 2.16
CA ASN A 117 -3.86 3.79 3.60
C ASN A 117 -2.56 4.16 4.32
N ASP A 118 -1.55 3.28 4.27
CA ASP A 118 -0.40 3.40 5.17
C ASP A 118 0.63 4.45 4.72
N LEU A 119 0.92 4.55 3.43
CA LEU A 119 1.98 5.44 2.94
C LEU A 119 1.78 6.93 3.27
N PRO A 120 0.57 7.52 3.15
CA PRO A 120 0.34 8.89 3.62
C PRO A 120 0.64 9.07 5.12
N GLN A 121 0.36 8.05 5.93
CA GLN A 121 0.60 8.06 7.37
C GLN A 121 2.09 7.95 7.67
N ALA A 122 2.79 7.02 7.03
CA ALA A 122 4.24 6.86 7.18
C ALA A 122 5.02 8.10 6.70
N VAL A 123 4.61 8.73 5.60
CA VAL A 123 5.21 10.00 5.13
C VAL A 123 4.93 11.13 6.13
N CYS A 124 3.71 11.20 6.68
CA CYS A 124 3.38 12.17 7.73
C CYS A 124 4.29 12.00 8.96
N ASP A 125 4.44 10.79 9.47
CA ASP A 125 5.27 10.51 10.64
C ASP A 125 6.75 10.86 10.39
N ALA A 126 7.28 10.48 9.21
CA ALA A 126 8.64 10.82 8.79
C ALA A 126 8.86 12.34 8.65
N LEU A 127 7.85 13.10 8.21
CA LEU A 127 7.91 14.57 8.12
C LEU A 127 7.79 15.22 9.51
N LEU A 128 6.91 14.71 10.39
CA LEU A 128 6.70 15.23 11.74
C LEU A 128 7.97 15.17 12.59
N ALA A 129 8.80 14.14 12.40
CA ALA A 129 10.08 13.98 13.09
C ALA A 129 11.07 15.15 12.85
N GLU A 130 10.91 15.89 11.75
CA GLU A 130 11.77 17.02 11.37
C GLU A 130 11.00 18.33 11.12
N TRP A 131 9.71 18.39 11.49
CA TRP A 131 8.87 19.55 11.27
C TRP A 131 9.15 20.69 12.26
N PRO A 132 9.11 21.98 11.85
CA PRO A 132 8.86 22.48 10.50
C PRO A 132 10.09 22.42 9.57
N LEU A 133 9.83 22.15 8.29
CA LEU A 133 10.84 22.16 7.24
C LEU A 133 10.81 23.46 6.44
N ASN A 134 11.98 23.87 5.90
CA ASN A 134 12.01 24.89 4.86
C ASN A 134 11.62 24.29 3.49
N ASN A 135 11.22 25.15 2.55
CA ASN A 135 10.75 24.73 1.23
C ASN A 135 11.76 23.84 0.47
N THR A 136 13.07 24.11 0.60
CA THR A 136 14.11 23.32 -0.09
C THR A 136 14.19 21.90 0.45
N ARG A 137 14.09 21.70 1.76
CA ARG A 137 14.07 20.35 2.35
C ARG A 137 12.78 19.62 2.01
N LEU A 138 11.64 20.32 2.08
CA LEU A 138 10.34 19.75 1.75
C LEU A 138 10.29 19.24 0.30
N GLU A 139 10.79 20.03 -0.64
CA GLU A 139 10.89 19.63 -2.06
C GLU A 139 11.78 18.40 -2.25
N ARG A 140 12.88 18.29 -1.51
CA ARG A 140 13.74 17.09 -1.57
C ARG A 140 13.04 15.85 -1.04
N ARG A 141 12.23 15.96 0.02
CA ARG A 141 11.42 14.83 0.53
C ARG A 141 10.39 14.38 -0.50
N HIS A 142 9.73 15.33 -1.15
CA HIS A 142 8.80 15.04 -2.23
C HIS A 142 9.50 14.34 -3.40
N GLN A 143 10.64 14.87 -3.84
CA GLN A 143 11.42 14.29 -4.93
C GLN A 143 11.88 12.86 -4.62
N ASP A 144 12.41 12.61 -3.42
CA ASP A 144 12.83 11.27 -3.00
C ASP A 144 11.63 10.30 -2.95
N LEU A 145 10.48 10.75 -2.46
CA LEU A 145 9.24 9.95 -2.49
C LEU A 145 8.82 9.61 -3.93
N CYS A 146 8.83 10.58 -4.85
CA CYS A 146 8.52 10.33 -6.27
C CYS A 146 9.48 9.32 -6.90
N ILE A 147 10.78 9.42 -6.61
CA ILE A 147 11.79 8.47 -7.11
C ILE A 147 11.52 7.06 -6.56
N VAL A 148 11.18 6.94 -5.27
CA VAL A 148 10.84 5.66 -4.65
C VAL A 148 9.60 5.04 -5.32
N LEU A 149 8.54 5.83 -5.54
CA LEU A 149 7.30 5.35 -6.17
C LEU A 149 7.51 4.92 -7.63
N ASP A 150 8.35 5.63 -8.39
CA ASP A 150 8.77 5.25 -9.75
C ASP A 150 9.54 3.91 -9.75
N ILE A 151 10.45 3.73 -8.79
CA ILE A 151 11.18 2.46 -8.61
C ILE A 151 10.22 1.33 -8.28
N VAL A 152 9.26 1.55 -7.38
CA VAL A 152 8.25 0.54 -6.99
C VAL A 152 7.40 0.14 -8.20
N ALA A 153 6.88 1.11 -8.96
CA ALA A 153 6.09 0.83 -10.16
C ALA A 153 6.90 0.03 -11.20
N THR A 154 8.17 0.41 -11.41
CA THR A 154 9.09 -0.30 -12.31
C THR A 154 9.42 -1.71 -11.84
N ALA A 155 9.60 -1.92 -10.54
CA ALA A 155 9.91 -3.23 -9.97
C ALA A 155 8.74 -4.22 -10.09
N ILE A 156 7.50 -3.71 -10.13
CA ILE A 156 6.30 -4.52 -10.34
C ILE A 156 6.11 -4.87 -11.83
N ASP A 157 6.47 -3.97 -12.75
CA ASP A 157 6.33 -4.20 -14.19
C ASP A 157 7.42 -5.16 -14.73
N PRO A 158 7.05 -6.32 -15.31
CA PRO A 158 8.00 -7.25 -15.91
C PRO A 158 8.78 -6.67 -17.10
N ALA A 159 8.34 -5.58 -17.73
CA ALA A 159 9.13 -4.85 -18.72
C ALA A 159 10.43 -4.24 -18.13
N GLY A 160 10.51 -4.11 -16.80
CA GLY A 160 11.67 -3.65 -16.04
C GLY A 160 12.85 -4.64 -15.93
N GLY A 161 12.72 -5.88 -16.45
CA GLY A 161 13.91 -6.66 -16.83
C GLY A 161 14.29 -7.90 -15.99
N ALA A 162 13.36 -8.58 -15.31
CA ALA A 162 13.64 -9.90 -14.72
C ALA A 162 12.80 -11.01 -15.39
N VAL A 163 13.34 -11.58 -16.48
CA VAL A 163 12.74 -12.74 -17.16
C VAL A 163 13.19 -14.02 -16.46
N VAL A 164 12.26 -14.72 -15.82
CA VAL A 164 12.45 -16.10 -15.35
C VAL A 164 12.14 -17.04 -16.52
N ASP A 165 13.13 -17.83 -16.95
CA ASP A 165 13.01 -18.83 -18.02
C ASP A 165 12.28 -20.08 -17.52
N CYS A 166 11.28 -20.54 -18.29
CA CYS A 166 10.46 -21.70 -17.95
C CYS A 166 9.81 -22.33 -19.20
N GLY A 167 10.40 -23.40 -19.78
CA GLY A 167 9.77 -24.60 -20.44
C GLY A 167 8.52 -24.45 -21.37
N PRO A 168 7.67 -25.50 -21.58
CA PRO A 168 6.87 -25.68 -22.82
C PRO A 168 5.95 -24.51 -23.20
N ARG A 169 6.09 -24.07 -24.45
CA ARG A 169 5.96 -22.65 -24.85
C ARG A 169 4.55 -22.08 -25.00
N THR A 170 3.50 -22.88 -25.22
CA THR A 170 2.19 -22.33 -25.65
C THR A 170 1.22 -22.03 -24.51
N LEU A 171 1.00 -22.97 -23.58
CA LEU A 171 0.22 -22.72 -22.35
C LEU A 171 0.94 -21.71 -21.43
N ARG A 172 2.27 -21.82 -21.32
CA ARG A 172 3.10 -20.88 -20.55
C ARG A 172 3.12 -19.48 -21.14
N ALA A 173 3.00 -19.33 -22.46
CA ALA A 173 2.94 -17.99 -23.06
C ALA A 173 1.65 -17.25 -22.69
N ALA A 174 0.50 -17.93 -22.69
CA ALA A 174 -0.77 -17.33 -22.29
C ALA A 174 -0.77 -16.97 -20.79
N GLU A 175 -0.28 -17.87 -19.93
CA GLU A 175 -0.14 -17.61 -18.49
C GLU A 175 0.89 -16.51 -18.19
N ALA A 176 2.03 -16.51 -18.87
CA ALA A 176 3.04 -15.46 -18.75
C ALA A 176 2.51 -14.11 -19.24
N ARG A 177 1.71 -14.12 -20.32
CA ARG A 177 1.06 -12.91 -20.83
C ARG A 177 0.05 -12.36 -19.84
N ALA A 178 -0.84 -13.21 -19.33
CA ALA A 178 -1.82 -12.83 -18.31
C ALA A 178 -1.16 -12.27 -17.06
N ARG A 179 -0.09 -12.91 -16.56
CA ARG A 179 0.71 -12.40 -15.44
C ARG A 179 1.36 -11.06 -15.76
N ALA A 180 1.88 -10.87 -16.97
CA ALA A 180 2.48 -9.60 -17.38
C ALA A 180 1.44 -8.47 -17.53
N ASP A 181 0.26 -8.77 -18.04
CA ASP A 181 -0.86 -7.83 -18.09
C ASP A 181 -1.31 -7.45 -16.68
N CYS A 182 -1.39 -8.42 -15.75
CA CYS A 182 -1.70 -8.18 -14.33
C CYS A 182 -0.66 -7.26 -13.66
N SER A 183 0.64 -7.54 -13.85
CA SER A 183 1.71 -6.72 -13.29
C SER A 183 1.70 -5.29 -13.83
N ARG A 184 1.51 -5.11 -15.15
CA ARG A 184 1.37 -3.77 -15.75
C ARG A 184 0.19 -3.02 -15.18
N HIS A 185 -0.95 -3.68 -15.01
CA HIS A 185 -2.13 -3.08 -14.41
C HIS A 185 -1.84 -2.58 -12.98
N ILE A 186 -1.15 -3.37 -12.15
CA ILE A 186 -0.76 -2.94 -10.79
C ILE A 186 0.22 -1.77 -10.84
N ALA A 187 1.24 -1.81 -11.70
CA ALA A 187 2.19 -0.70 -11.86
C ALA A 187 1.49 0.60 -12.28
N HIS A 188 0.52 0.52 -13.19
CA HIS A 188 -0.32 1.66 -13.57
C HIS A 188 -1.15 2.20 -12.39
N LEU A 189 -1.75 1.32 -11.58
CA LEU A 189 -2.49 1.73 -10.39
C LEU A 189 -1.58 2.40 -9.34
N VAL A 190 -0.37 1.88 -9.11
CA VAL A 190 0.60 2.52 -8.21
C VAL A 190 0.89 3.94 -8.67
N ASN A 191 1.16 4.15 -9.97
CA ASN A 191 1.40 5.49 -10.51
C ASN A 191 0.18 6.40 -10.35
N ALA A 192 -1.03 5.92 -10.67
CA ALA A 192 -2.25 6.71 -10.54
C ALA A 192 -2.57 7.11 -9.09
N TRP A 193 -2.21 6.27 -8.12
CA TRP A 193 -2.46 6.52 -6.70
C TRP A 193 -1.37 7.35 -6.02
N SER A 194 -0.17 7.38 -6.59
CA SER A 194 1.01 8.04 -6.02
C SER A 194 0.84 9.54 -5.82
N ASP A 195 0.10 10.21 -6.71
CA ASP A 195 -0.10 11.67 -6.67
C ASP A 195 -0.78 12.12 -5.37
N GLU A 196 -1.71 11.33 -4.84
CA GLU A 196 -2.52 11.69 -3.67
C GLU A 196 -1.79 11.43 -2.34
N VAL A 197 -0.72 10.63 -2.36
CA VAL A 197 0.02 10.26 -1.16
C VAL A 197 0.63 11.49 -0.51
N TRP A 198 1.31 12.32 -1.31
CA TRP A 198 1.96 13.52 -0.82
C TRP A 198 0.94 14.56 -0.32
N GLU A 199 -0.15 14.77 -1.06
CA GLU A 199 -1.20 15.71 -0.68
C GLU A 199 -1.83 15.34 0.68
N ASN A 200 -2.16 14.06 0.88
CA ASN A 200 -2.70 13.56 2.14
C ASN A 200 -1.69 13.68 3.28
N ALA A 201 -0.41 13.35 3.05
CA ALA A 201 0.63 13.49 4.05
C ALA A 201 0.83 14.96 4.50
N ILE A 202 0.86 15.90 3.56
CA ILE A 202 0.95 17.33 3.87
C ILE A 202 -0.29 17.80 4.64
N ALA A 203 -1.49 17.36 4.28
CA ALA A 203 -2.71 17.68 5.01
C ALA A 203 -2.65 17.19 6.48
N LEU A 204 -2.12 15.97 6.70
CA LEU A 204 -1.95 15.41 8.05
C LEU A 204 -0.93 16.18 8.90
N VAL A 205 0.22 16.53 8.31
CA VAL A 205 1.30 17.27 8.97
C VAL A 205 0.87 18.70 9.32
N THR A 206 0.14 19.36 8.41
CA THR A 206 -0.28 20.76 8.54
C THR A 206 -1.64 20.94 9.23
N SER A 207 -2.27 19.85 9.69
CA SER A 207 -3.54 19.91 10.41
C SER A 207 -3.48 20.87 11.61
N ALA A 208 -4.54 21.67 11.77
CA ALA A 208 -4.64 22.67 12.83
C ALA A 208 -4.68 22.07 14.23
N ASP A 209 -5.30 20.90 14.38
CA ASP A 209 -5.38 20.15 15.64
C ASP A 209 -5.49 18.63 15.40
N GLU A 210 -5.49 17.87 16.49
CA GLU A 210 -5.59 16.41 16.47
C GLU A 210 -6.92 15.91 15.91
N ARG A 211 -8.04 16.60 16.17
CA ARG A 211 -9.36 16.18 15.68
C ARG A 211 -9.45 16.31 14.16
N TRP A 212 -8.93 17.39 13.60
CA TRP A 212 -8.85 17.55 12.15
C TRP A 212 -7.90 16.54 11.52
N ARG A 213 -6.83 16.15 12.21
CA ARG A 213 -5.93 15.09 11.75
C ARG A 213 -6.66 13.74 11.70
N ASP A 214 -7.47 13.43 12.70
CA ASP A 214 -8.29 12.21 12.71
C ASP A 214 -9.30 12.20 11.56
N VAL A 215 -9.96 13.32 11.26
CA VAL A 215 -10.87 13.43 10.11
C VAL A 215 -10.15 13.15 8.78
N ILE A 216 -8.91 13.62 8.63
CA ILE A 216 -8.11 13.34 7.42
C ILE A 216 -7.73 11.85 7.37
N ARG A 217 -7.30 11.26 8.50
CA ARG A 217 -7.00 9.81 8.59
C ARG A 217 -8.22 8.96 8.21
N ASP A 218 -9.38 9.28 8.75
CA ASP A 218 -10.65 8.62 8.40
C ASP A 218 -10.93 8.74 6.90
N THR A 219 -10.69 9.90 6.29
CA THR A 219 -10.92 10.12 4.85
C THR A 219 -9.99 9.25 3.99
N VAL A 220 -8.71 9.16 4.37
CA VAL A 220 -7.71 8.29 3.74
C VAL A 220 -8.16 6.82 3.84
N GLU A 221 -8.52 6.36 5.04
CA GLU A 221 -8.95 4.99 5.29
C GLU A 221 -10.25 4.63 4.54
N HIS A 222 -11.23 5.55 4.50
CA HIS A 222 -12.45 5.37 3.73
C HIS A 222 -12.20 5.24 2.24
N THR A 223 -11.29 6.05 1.69
CA THR A 223 -10.92 5.99 0.27
C THR A 223 -10.26 4.66 -0.07
N ALA A 224 -9.31 4.21 0.76
CA ALA A 224 -8.67 2.90 0.61
C ALA A 224 -9.69 1.77 0.68
N LEU A 225 -10.67 1.83 1.59
CA LEU A 225 -11.75 0.84 1.67
C LEU A 225 -12.65 0.88 0.43
N ARG A 226 -13.00 2.06 -0.11
CA ARG A 226 -13.79 2.17 -1.35
C ARG A 226 -13.09 1.49 -2.53
N ARG A 227 -11.79 1.73 -2.70
CA ARG A 227 -10.96 1.03 -3.69
C ARG A 227 -10.99 -0.48 -3.47
N ALA A 228 -10.93 -0.95 -2.22
CA ALA A 228 -11.04 -2.37 -1.91
C ALA A 228 -12.39 -2.99 -2.33
N HIS A 229 -13.50 -2.30 -2.08
CA HIS A 229 -14.82 -2.74 -2.56
C HIS A 229 -14.86 -2.80 -4.09
N LEU A 230 -14.33 -1.79 -4.79
CA LEU A 230 -14.29 -1.76 -6.26
C LEU A 230 -13.50 -2.91 -6.85
N VAL A 231 -12.36 -3.28 -6.27
CA VAL A 231 -11.57 -4.44 -6.69
C VAL A 231 -12.42 -5.72 -6.69
N MET A 232 -13.23 -5.89 -5.64
CA MET A 232 -14.02 -7.10 -5.40
C MET A 232 -15.40 -7.11 -6.05
N CYS A 233 -15.84 -5.98 -6.62
CA CYS A 233 -17.09 -5.87 -7.37
C CYS A 233 -16.91 -6.33 -8.82
N ASP A 234 -17.93 -7.00 -9.36
CA ASP A 234 -18.00 -7.31 -10.79
C ASP A 234 -18.72 -6.18 -11.54
N ILE A 235 -17.97 -5.12 -11.87
CA ILE A 235 -18.48 -3.97 -12.63
C ILE A 235 -17.61 -3.73 -13.87
N THR A 236 -18.25 -3.47 -15.01
CA THR A 236 -17.58 -3.28 -16.30
C THR A 236 -16.57 -2.13 -16.28
N ALA A 237 -16.86 -1.07 -15.53
CA ALA A 237 -16.03 0.14 -15.46
C ALA A 237 -14.93 0.09 -14.37
N ARG A 238 -14.67 -1.08 -13.74
CA ARG A 238 -13.78 -1.22 -12.57
C ARG A 238 -12.41 -0.60 -12.77
N SER A 239 -11.70 -0.93 -13.85
CA SER A 239 -10.33 -0.44 -14.09
C SER A 239 -10.28 1.09 -14.15
N HIS A 240 -11.16 1.70 -14.95
CA HIS A 240 -11.25 3.17 -15.02
C HIS A 240 -11.59 3.79 -13.66
N LEU A 241 -12.49 3.19 -12.87
CA LEU A 241 -12.84 3.72 -11.55
C LEU A 241 -11.68 3.64 -10.55
N LEU A 242 -10.87 2.58 -10.60
CA LEU A 242 -9.70 2.43 -9.73
C LEU A 242 -8.61 3.47 -10.03
N GLU A 243 -8.53 3.97 -11.26
CA GLU A 243 -7.57 4.99 -11.70
C GLU A 243 -8.01 6.42 -11.35
N LEU A 244 -9.25 6.63 -10.89
CA LEU A 244 -9.72 7.97 -10.55
C LEU A 244 -9.03 8.50 -9.28
N PRO A 245 -8.71 9.81 -9.24
CA PRO A 245 -8.40 10.50 -8.00
C PRO A 245 -9.54 10.32 -7.00
N ALA A 246 -9.21 10.19 -5.71
CA ALA A 246 -10.11 10.03 -4.57
C ALA A 246 -11.30 10.99 -4.62
N HIS A 247 -11.07 12.28 -4.86
CA HIS A 247 -12.16 13.27 -4.91
C HIS A 247 -13.18 13.00 -6.04
N ARG A 248 -12.75 12.44 -7.17
CA ARG A 248 -13.65 12.01 -8.26
C ARG A 248 -14.30 10.68 -7.94
N LEU A 249 -13.53 9.75 -7.39
CA LEU A 249 -14.00 8.42 -6.99
C LEU A 249 -15.15 8.52 -6.00
N ASP A 250 -14.99 9.38 -5.00
CA ASP A 250 -15.97 9.64 -3.93
C ASP A 250 -17.29 10.20 -4.47
N TYR A 251 -17.21 10.94 -5.58
CA TYR A 251 -18.37 11.49 -6.26
C TYR A 251 -19.11 10.44 -7.11
N VAL A 252 -18.37 9.61 -7.87
CA VAL A 252 -18.97 8.66 -8.84
C VAL A 252 -19.29 7.29 -8.26
N PHE A 253 -18.61 6.90 -7.18
CA PHE A 253 -18.82 5.65 -6.47
C PHE A 253 -18.98 5.94 -4.98
N PRO A 254 -20.10 6.58 -4.58
CA PRO A 254 -20.34 6.90 -3.19
C PRO A 254 -20.44 5.62 -2.36
N VAL A 255 -20.24 5.78 -1.06
CA VAL A 255 -20.23 4.76 0.01
C VAL A 255 -21.45 3.80 0.00
N ARG A 256 -22.50 4.10 -0.78
CA ARG A 256 -23.73 3.32 -0.89
C ARG A 256 -23.74 2.52 -2.20
N HIS A 257 -23.06 1.38 -2.24
CA HIS A 257 -23.40 0.33 -3.22
C HIS A 257 -24.13 -0.79 -2.49
N GLU A 258 -25.23 -1.29 -3.07
CA GLU A 258 -25.98 -2.38 -2.46
C GLU A 258 -25.10 -3.64 -2.37
N PRO A 259 -25.08 -4.34 -1.23
CA PRO A 259 -24.17 -5.47 -0.97
C PRO A 259 -24.41 -6.70 -1.86
N LEU A 260 -25.36 -6.66 -2.79
CA LEU A 260 -25.72 -7.81 -3.63
C LEU A 260 -24.64 -8.18 -4.66
N SER A 261 -23.63 -7.33 -4.88
CA SER A 261 -22.55 -7.57 -5.85
C SER A 261 -21.12 -7.37 -5.30
N CYS A 262 -20.94 -7.14 -3.99
CA CYS A 262 -19.62 -6.96 -3.39
C CYS A 262 -19.24 -8.12 -2.45
N ARG A 263 -18.02 -8.65 -2.64
CA ARG A 263 -17.48 -9.76 -1.84
C ARG A 263 -16.71 -9.32 -0.58
N VAL A 264 -16.64 -8.03 -0.29
CA VAL A 264 -16.00 -7.50 0.94
C VAL A 264 -17.02 -7.49 2.09
N PRO A 265 -16.77 -8.19 3.21
CA PRO A 265 -17.70 -8.28 4.34
C PRO A 265 -17.76 -7.00 5.20
N ALA A 266 -16.76 -6.13 5.11
CA ALA A 266 -16.75 -4.85 5.82
C ALA A 266 -17.85 -3.93 5.28
N ARG A 267 -18.65 -3.34 6.17
CA ARG A 267 -19.59 -2.29 5.78
C ARG A 267 -18.80 -1.00 5.55
N LEU A 268 -19.07 -0.34 4.43
CA LEU A 268 -18.58 1.01 4.20
C LEU A 268 -19.11 1.95 5.32
N PRO A 269 -18.25 2.74 5.97
CA PRO A 269 -18.68 3.64 7.05
C PRO A 269 -19.64 4.70 6.55
N GLN A 270 -20.76 4.89 7.26
CA GLN A 270 -21.76 5.88 6.90
C GLN A 270 -21.35 7.26 7.44
N TRP A 271 -20.94 8.16 6.55
CA TRP A 271 -20.87 9.58 6.89
C TRP A 271 -22.30 10.13 7.06
N GLY A 272 -22.57 10.75 8.21
CA GLY A 272 -23.87 11.36 8.55
C GLY A 272 -24.90 10.44 9.22
N GLY A 273 -24.51 9.24 9.66
CA GLY A 273 -25.32 8.43 10.58
C GLY A 273 -25.31 9.04 11.98
N ALA A 274 -26.45 8.98 12.69
CA ALA A 274 -26.53 9.42 14.08
C ALA A 274 -25.42 8.74 14.91
N ALA A 275 -24.72 9.52 15.74
CA ALA A 275 -23.73 9.00 16.68
C ALA A 275 -24.33 7.82 17.45
N PRO A 276 -23.57 6.73 17.68
CA PRO A 276 -24.06 5.62 18.49
C PRO A 276 -24.52 6.19 19.83
N ALA A 277 -25.75 5.88 20.22
CA ALA A 277 -26.30 6.29 21.50
C ALA A 277 -25.32 5.82 22.58
N ALA A 278 -24.79 6.77 23.36
CA ALA A 278 -23.94 6.46 24.48
C ALA A 278 -24.69 5.44 25.36
N ALA A 279 -24.09 4.28 25.57
CA ALA A 279 -24.62 3.29 26.48
C ALA A 279 -24.62 3.91 27.89
N SER A 280 -25.82 4.27 28.35
CA SER A 280 -26.14 4.64 29.74
C SER A 280 -26.63 3.43 30.50
#